data_AF-A0A2N6SMV2-F1
#
_entry.id   AF-A0A2N6SMV2-F1
#
_cell.length_a   1.000
_cell.length_b   1.000
_cell.length_c   1.000
_cell.angle_alpha   90.00
_cell.angle_beta   90.00
_cell.angle_gamma   90.00
#
_symmetry.space_group_name_H-M   'P 1'
#
loop_
_entity.id
_entity.type
_entity.pdbx_description
1 polymer ?
#
loop_
_entity_poly.entity_id
_entity_poly.type
_entity_poly.pdbx_seq_one_letter_code
_entity_poly.pdbx_strand_id
1 'polypeptide(L)'
;MKILKRILVALLVLIAAFSHLVKTKANESFLDDGVLDVAISGTLYPANYYDDERQLKGYNVEILQQIAKELGVEIKFHEMGVDGMFASLTSGQVDLVGEGLEPNKQREEDFLIGEPIKYSFTSIIIRSDGSSNIDSLEDYQGKKAAGAATTDYMQIANQLGAEMVVYDNATNEQYLLDVAHGRTDFIPNDYYLQKSALEYFKDLDIKMGDLFYNPSTASFVYRKDAEALKEKVDEIIQKMKKDGQLAGLSKKYYNGEDVSVQKEEINGVKIKDLPVIELDH
;
A
#
# COMPACT_ATOMS: atom_id res chain seq x y z
N MET A 1 -20.18 37.79 60.41
CA MET A 1 -21.02 36.68 59.89
C MET A 1 -21.43 36.83 58.42
N LYS A 2 -21.78 38.04 57.92
CA LYS A 2 -22.15 38.27 56.51
C LYS A 2 -20.97 38.18 55.50
N ILE A 3 -19.75 38.49 55.94
CA ILE A 3 -18.54 38.44 55.10
C ILE A 3 -18.02 36.99 54.94
N LEU A 4 -18.03 36.20 56.01
CA LEU A 4 -17.68 34.77 55.96
C LEU A 4 -18.64 33.95 55.06
N LYS A 5 -19.94 34.26 55.07
CA LYS A 5 -20.92 33.62 54.17
C LYS A 5 -20.69 33.97 52.70
N ARG A 6 -20.13 35.15 52.38
CA ARG A 6 -19.82 35.56 51.00
C ARG A 6 -18.57 34.88 50.45
N ILE A 7 -17.57 34.64 51.30
CA ILE A 7 -16.34 33.92 50.91
C ILE A 7 -16.65 32.42 50.68
N LEU A 8 -17.52 31.81 51.50
CA LEU A 8 -17.90 30.41 51.34
C LEU A 8 -18.73 30.15 50.07
N VAL A 9 -19.60 31.08 49.68
CA VAL A 9 -20.37 30.99 48.43
C VAL A 9 -19.50 31.21 47.20
N ALA A 10 -18.47 32.07 47.27
CA ALA A 10 -17.51 32.25 46.17
C ALA A 10 -16.61 31.02 45.98
N LEU A 11 -16.25 30.30 47.04
CA LEU A 11 -15.45 29.07 46.96
C LEU A 11 -16.25 27.88 46.40
N LEU A 12 -17.55 27.79 46.71
CA LEU A 12 -18.45 26.76 46.18
C LEU A 12 -18.77 26.96 44.68
N VAL A 13 -18.80 28.22 44.20
CA VAL A 13 -18.97 28.51 42.77
C VAL A 13 -17.69 28.24 41.98
N LEU A 14 -16.50 28.37 42.57
CA LEU A 14 -15.25 28.00 41.89
C LEU A 14 -15.08 26.47 41.71
N ILE A 15 -15.60 25.67 42.64
CA ILE A 15 -15.58 24.20 42.54
C ILE A 15 -16.65 23.70 41.55
N ALA A 16 -17.77 24.40 41.42
CA ALA A 16 -18.80 24.08 40.42
C ALA A 16 -18.45 24.54 38.99
N ALA A 17 -17.49 25.46 38.82
CA ALA A 17 -17.05 25.92 37.50
C ALA A 17 -15.92 25.07 36.89
N PHE A 18 -15.26 24.21 37.68
CA PHE A 18 -14.23 23.27 37.19
C PHE A 18 -14.80 21.91 36.77
N SER A 19 -16.09 21.69 36.97
CA SER A 19 -16.82 20.48 36.57
C SER A 19 -17.52 20.64 35.22
N HIS A 20 -17.43 21.81 34.57
CA HIS A 20 -17.68 21.94 33.13
C HIS A 20 -16.47 21.47 32.33
N LEU A 21 -16.34 20.14 32.30
CA LEU A 21 -16.12 19.38 31.08
C LEU A 21 -14.94 19.86 30.21
N VAL A 22 -13.73 19.65 30.72
CA VAL A 22 -12.78 18.89 29.89
C VAL A 22 -13.44 17.51 29.71
N LYS A 23 -14.31 17.41 28.70
CA LYS A 23 -14.52 16.16 27.99
C LYS A 23 -13.18 15.93 27.29
N THR A 24 -12.18 15.46 28.02
CA THR A 24 -11.24 14.52 27.42
C THR A 24 -12.17 13.53 26.75
N LYS A 25 -12.17 13.47 25.42
CA LYS A 25 -12.68 12.30 24.72
C LYS A 25 -12.06 11.15 25.51
N ALA A 26 -12.88 10.45 26.29
CA ALA A 26 -12.49 9.13 26.71
C ALA A 26 -12.04 8.47 25.41
N ASN A 27 -10.84 7.92 25.38
CA ASN A 27 -10.47 7.00 24.32
C ASN A 27 -11.62 5.99 24.31
N GLU A 28 -12.58 6.17 23.40
CA GLU A 28 -13.44 5.08 23.00
C GLU A 28 -12.43 4.07 22.51
N SER A 29 -12.21 3.03 23.33
CA SER A 29 -11.28 1.97 23.03
C SER A 29 -11.87 1.28 21.82
N PHE A 30 -11.45 1.69 20.61
CA PHE A 30 -11.81 1.03 19.36
C PHE A 30 -10.99 -0.26 19.18
N LEU A 31 -10.07 -0.53 20.11
CA LEU A 31 -9.31 -1.76 20.27
C LEU A 31 -9.66 -2.31 21.66
N ASP A 32 -10.20 -3.51 21.74
CA ASP A 32 -10.80 -4.05 22.97
C ASP A 32 -9.76 -4.41 24.05
N ASP A 33 -8.52 -4.66 23.67
CA ASP A 33 -7.45 -5.17 24.53
C ASP A 33 -6.16 -4.33 24.51
N GLY A 34 -6.16 -3.20 23.78
CA GLY A 34 -4.96 -2.38 23.60
C GLY A 34 -3.93 -3.01 22.65
N VAL A 35 -4.36 -3.95 21.80
CA VAL A 35 -3.60 -4.52 20.69
C VAL A 35 -4.24 -4.07 19.38
N LEU A 36 -3.41 -3.74 18.39
CA LEU A 36 -3.82 -3.56 17.00
C LEU A 36 -3.49 -4.85 16.25
N ASP A 37 -4.51 -5.65 15.94
CA ASP A 37 -4.37 -6.89 15.20
C ASP A 37 -4.40 -6.62 13.69
N VAL A 38 -3.32 -6.97 12.99
CA VAL A 38 -3.12 -6.64 11.58
C VAL A 38 -2.90 -7.89 10.74
N ALA A 39 -3.75 -8.11 9.72
CA ALA A 39 -3.50 -9.16 8.73
C ALA A 39 -2.49 -8.71 7.66
N ILE A 40 -1.53 -9.57 7.33
CA ILE A 40 -0.45 -9.29 6.37
C ILE A 40 0.07 -10.60 5.73
N SER A 41 0.76 -10.55 4.59
CA SER A 41 1.30 -11.77 3.97
C SER A 41 2.68 -12.15 4.52
N GLY A 42 3.52 -11.17 4.83
CA GLY A 42 4.93 -11.38 5.18
C GLY A 42 5.81 -11.79 3.99
N THR A 43 5.28 -11.68 2.76
CA THR A 43 5.93 -12.21 1.54
C THR A 43 6.08 -11.17 0.42
N LEU A 44 5.60 -9.94 0.64
CA LEU A 44 5.58 -8.87 -0.34
C LEU A 44 6.77 -7.91 -0.17
N TYR A 45 7.94 -8.26 -0.68
CA TYR A 45 9.08 -7.34 -0.73
C TYR A 45 8.80 -6.14 -1.68
N PRO A 46 9.11 -4.87 -1.31
CA PRO A 46 9.70 -4.41 -0.05
C PRO A 46 8.67 -3.90 0.98
N ALA A 47 7.38 -4.16 0.77
CA ALA A 47 6.28 -3.63 1.58
C ALA A 47 6.11 -4.38 2.92
N ASN A 48 6.16 -5.70 2.90
CA ASN A 48 6.13 -6.56 4.08
C ASN A 48 6.83 -7.90 3.80
N TYR A 49 7.97 -8.13 4.42
CA TYR A 49 8.81 -9.31 4.15
C TYR A 49 9.70 -9.62 5.35
N TYR A 50 10.23 -10.84 5.37
CA TYR A 50 11.27 -11.22 6.33
C TYR A 50 12.65 -10.91 5.77
N ASP A 51 13.45 -10.15 6.53
CA ASP A 51 14.86 -9.94 6.21
C ASP A 51 15.75 -11.17 6.53
N ASP A 52 17.04 -11.05 6.25
CA ASP A 52 18.03 -12.13 6.51
C ASP A 52 18.13 -12.51 8.00
N GLU A 53 17.75 -11.60 8.90
CA GLU A 53 17.69 -11.81 10.35
C GLU A 53 16.33 -12.38 10.81
N ARG A 54 15.46 -12.75 9.86
CA ARG A 54 14.11 -13.25 10.08
C ARG A 54 13.24 -12.29 10.89
N GLN A 55 13.42 -10.99 10.68
CA GLN A 55 12.55 -9.95 11.22
C GLN A 55 11.55 -9.51 10.15
N LEU A 56 10.26 -9.47 10.51
CA LEU A 56 9.24 -8.89 9.65
C LEU A 56 9.49 -7.38 9.54
N LYS A 57 9.78 -6.92 8.32
CA LYS A 57 10.11 -5.54 7.96
C LYS A 57 9.42 -5.15 6.66
N GLY A 58 9.56 -3.89 6.29
CA GLY A 58 9.06 -3.37 5.02
C GLY A 58 8.34 -2.05 5.20
N TYR A 59 8.04 -1.41 4.09
CA TYR A 59 7.37 -0.11 4.07
C TYR A 59 6.07 -0.10 4.89
N ASN A 60 5.17 -1.05 4.64
CA ASN A 60 3.89 -1.15 5.34
C ASN A 60 4.09 -1.50 6.81
N VAL A 61 5.00 -2.43 7.10
CA VAL A 61 5.30 -2.89 8.47
C VAL A 61 5.77 -1.73 9.34
N GLU A 62 6.71 -0.91 8.86
CA GLU A 62 7.24 0.21 9.63
C GLU A 62 6.22 1.36 9.77
N ILE A 63 5.34 1.55 8.78
CA ILE A 63 4.19 2.47 8.91
C ILE A 63 3.25 2.01 10.03
N LEU A 64 2.88 0.74 10.03
CA LEU A 64 1.95 0.16 11.00
C LEU A 64 2.52 0.15 12.42
N GLN A 65 3.82 -0.12 12.56
CA GLN A 65 4.53 0.01 13.83
C GLN A 65 4.52 1.46 14.35
N GLN A 66 4.72 2.45 13.47
CA GLN A 66 4.64 3.86 13.84
C GLN A 66 3.20 4.28 14.22
N ILE A 67 2.18 3.76 13.52
CA ILE A 67 0.77 3.95 13.86
C ILE A 67 0.47 3.41 15.25
N ALA A 68 0.82 2.15 15.54
CA ALA A 68 0.58 1.53 16.84
C ALA A 68 1.26 2.32 17.98
N LYS A 69 2.48 2.81 17.74
CA LYS A 69 3.21 3.67 18.68
C LYS A 69 2.49 5.00 18.95
N GLU A 70 1.95 5.67 17.93
CA GLU A 70 1.20 6.93 18.09
C GLU A 70 -0.17 6.70 18.76
N LEU A 71 -0.77 5.53 18.54
CA LEU A 71 -1.99 5.09 19.22
C LEU A 71 -1.74 4.66 20.68
N GLY A 72 -0.50 4.34 21.05
CA GLY A 72 -0.13 3.86 22.38
C GLY A 72 -0.58 2.42 22.64
N VAL A 73 -0.60 1.59 21.61
CA VAL A 73 -1.05 0.19 21.65
C VAL A 73 0.06 -0.77 21.20
N GLU A 74 -0.06 -2.04 21.57
CA GLU A 74 0.77 -3.10 20.99
C GLU A 74 0.30 -3.40 19.56
N ILE A 75 1.18 -3.92 18.72
CA ILE A 75 0.83 -4.38 17.36
C ILE A 75 1.11 -5.86 17.24
N LYS A 76 0.17 -6.60 16.64
CA LYS A 76 0.31 -8.01 16.35
C LYS A 76 0.01 -8.28 14.88
N PHE A 77 1.00 -8.81 14.18
CA PHE A 77 0.84 -9.24 12.80
C PHE A 77 0.34 -10.69 12.74
N HIS A 78 -0.68 -10.91 11.92
CA HIS A 78 -1.24 -12.22 11.62
C HIS A 78 -0.99 -12.55 10.15
N GLU A 79 -0.11 -13.51 9.92
CA GLU A 79 0.28 -13.90 8.57
C GLU A 79 -0.76 -14.81 7.92
N MET A 80 -1.25 -14.41 6.75
CA MET A 80 -2.21 -15.18 5.97
C MET A 80 -2.25 -14.73 4.50
N GLY A 81 -2.83 -15.56 3.63
CA GLY A 81 -3.13 -15.15 2.25
C GLY A 81 -4.29 -14.15 2.19
N VAL A 82 -4.40 -13.40 1.09
CA VAL A 82 -5.36 -12.30 0.90
C VAL A 82 -6.81 -12.71 1.21
N ASP A 83 -7.25 -13.87 0.74
CA ASP A 83 -8.61 -14.38 1.04
C ASP A 83 -8.83 -14.54 2.55
N GLY A 84 -7.82 -15.05 3.26
CA GLY A 84 -7.82 -15.17 4.71
C GLY A 84 -7.83 -13.82 5.41
N MET A 85 -7.16 -12.81 4.86
CA MET A 85 -7.13 -11.45 5.41
C MET A 85 -8.54 -10.84 5.45
N PHE A 86 -9.27 -10.94 4.34
CA PHE A 86 -10.63 -10.42 4.26
C PHE A 86 -11.60 -11.23 5.13
N ALA A 87 -11.49 -12.56 5.17
CA ALA A 87 -12.30 -13.38 6.06
C ALA A 87 -12.05 -13.03 7.54
N SER A 88 -10.79 -12.85 7.93
CA SER A 88 -10.40 -12.47 9.30
C SER A 88 -10.90 -11.08 9.65
N LEU A 89 -10.78 -10.13 8.70
CA LEU A 89 -11.28 -8.77 8.86
C LEU A 89 -12.80 -8.78 9.05
N THR A 90 -13.57 -9.48 8.21
CA THR A 90 -15.03 -9.61 8.35
C THR A 90 -15.44 -10.25 9.67
N SER A 91 -14.69 -11.24 10.16
CA SER A 91 -14.98 -11.91 11.44
C SER A 91 -14.63 -11.09 12.68
N GLY A 92 -13.88 -9.99 12.52
CA GLY A 92 -13.35 -9.19 13.62
C GLY A 92 -12.11 -9.81 14.31
N GLN A 93 -11.49 -10.82 13.72
CA GLN A 93 -10.24 -11.40 14.24
C GLN A 93 -9.05 -10.46 14.07
N VAL A 94 -9.10 -9.57 13.08
CA VAL A 94 -8.13 -8.50 12.88
C VAL A 94 -8.86 -7.17 12.71
N ASP A 95 -8.17 -6.08 13.03
CA ASP A 95 -8.72 -4.72 12.99
C ASP A 95 -8.56 -4.09 11.61
N LEU A 96 -7.46 -4.41 10.91
CA LEU A 96 -7.18 -3.94 9.56
C LEU A 96 -6.35 -4.94 8.76
N VAL A 97 -6.39 -4.77 7.44
CA VAL A 97 -5.49 -5.43 6.48
C VAL A 97 -4.34 -4.49 6.15
N GLY A 98 -3.13 -4.90 6.53
CA GLY A 98 -1.87 -4.16 6.40
C GLY A 98 -1.13 -4.39 5.08
N GLU A 99 -1.73 -5.12 4.14
CA GLU A 99 -1.08 -5.55 2.90
C GLU A 99 -0.80 -4.39 1.93
N GLY A 100 -1.54 -3.27 2.04
CA GLY A 100 -1.45 -2.15 1.12
C GLY A 100 -2.08 -2.52 -0.22
N LEU A 101 -3.41 -2.62 -0.23
CA LEU A 101 -4.17 -3.09 -1.38
C LEU A 101 -4.64 -1.92 -2.23
N GLU A 102 -4.72 -2.15 -3.54
CA GLU A 102 -5.33 -1.20 -4.45
C GLU A 102 -6.85 -1.12 -4.22
N PRO A 103 -7.43 0.09 -4.18
CA PRO A 103 -8.88 0.23 -4.14
C PRO A 103 -9.50 -0.41 -5.38
N ASN A 104 -10.59 -1.14 -5.20
CA ASN A 104 -11.44 -1.57 -6.30
C ASN A 104 -12.90 -1.51 -5.87
N LYS A 105 -13.81 -1.53 -6.83
CA LYS A 105 -15.24 -1.35 -6.58
C LYS A 105 -15.80 -2.36 -5.57
N GLN A 106 -15.43 -3.64 -5.68
CA GLN A 106 -15.88 -4.68 -4.75
C GLN A 106 -15.40 -4.42 -3.32
N ARG A 107 -14.12 -4.07 -3.14
CA ARG A 107 -13.53 -3.75 -1.83
C ARG A 107 -14.18 -2.50 -1.22
N GLU A 108 -14.49 -1.50 -2.03
CA GLU A 108 -15.15 -0.27 -1.57
C GLU A 108 -16.62 -0.51 -1.21
N GLU A 109 -17.28 -1.49 -1.81
CA GLU A 109 -18.63 -1.92 -1.41
C GLU A 109 -18.61 -2.63 -0.04
N ASP A 110 -17.63 -3.51 0.19
CA ASP A 110 -17.59 -4.40 1.37
C ASP A 110 -16.80 -3.85 2.57
N PHE A 111 -15.87 -2.91 2.34
CA PHE A 111 -14.90 -2.43 3.34
C PHE A 111 -14.71 -0.91 3.31
N LEU A 112 -14.00 -0.37 4.30
CA LEU A 112 -13.48 1.00 4.24
C LEU A 112 -12.03 0.99 3.77
N ILE A 113 -11.70 1.92 2.88
CA ILE A 113 -10.35 2.11 2.35
C ILE A 113 -9.72 3.33 3.01
N GLY A 114 -8.55 3.15 3.62
CA GLY A 114 -7.79 4.20 4.30
C GLY A 114 -7.11 5.19 3.36
N GLU A 115 -6.46 6.16 3.99
CA GLU A 115 -5.55 7.09 3.33
C GLU A 115 -4.47 6.34 2.53
N PRO A 116 -4.23 6.70 1.25
CA PRO A 116 -3.17 6.09 0.46
C PRO A 116 -1.79 6.22 1.10
N ILE A 117 -1.08 5.12 1.25
CA ILE A 117 0.32 5.10 1.71
C ILE A 117 1.30 5.03 0.55
N LYS A 118 0.86 4.61 -0.64
CA LYS A 118 1.65 4.54 -1.86
C LYS A 118 0.82 5.00 -3.05
N TYR A 119 1.45 5.71 -3.97
CA TYR A 119 0.96 6.02 -5.31
C TYR A 119 1.90 5.37 -6.31
N SER A 120 1.35 4.79 -7.38
CA SER A 120 2.12 4.17 -8.45
C SER A 120 1.30 4.14 -9.74
N PHE A 121 1.77 3.35 -10.69
CA PHE A 121 1.14 3.05 -11.95
C PHE A 121 1.78 1.78 -12.50
N THR A 122 1.15 1.17 -13.50
CA THR A 122 1.74 0.07 -14.24
C THR A 122 2.81 0.58 -15.20
N SER A 123 3.91 -0.16 -15.29
CA SER A 123 4.94 -0.02 -16.31
C SER A 123 5.26 -1.37 -16.94
N ILE A 124 6.25 -1.41 -17.83
CA ILE A 124 6.78 -2.65 -18.38
C ILE A 124 8.31 -2.71 -18.33
N ILE A 125 8.86 -3.91 -18.15
CA ILE A 125 10.26 -4.22 -18.41
C ILE A 125 10.34 -4.86 -19.79
N ILE A 126 11.28 -4.38 -20.61
CA ILE A 126 11.56 -4.84 -21.97
C ILE A 126 13.07 -5.05 -22.17
N ARG A 127 13.49 -5.62 -23.31
CA ARG A 127 14.91 -5.72 -23.66
C ARG A 127 15.56 -4.35 -23.85
N SER A 128 16.79 -4.20 -23.37
CA SER A 128 17.55 -2.94 -23.43
C SER A 128 17.85 -2.50 -24.86
N ASP A 129 18.06 -3.46 -25.76
CA ASP A 129 18.36 -3.26 -27.19
C ASP A 129 17.15 -2.78 -28.03
N GLY A 130 15.96 -2.72 -27.43
CA GLY A 130 14.72 -2.30 -28.10
C GLY A 130 14.04 -3.38 -28.94
N SER A 131 14.58 -4.60 -29.01
CA SER A 131 14.04 -5.69 -29.83
C SER A 131 12.71 -6.26 -29.33
N SER A 132 12.21 -5.83 -28.16
CA SER A 132 10.84 -6.11 -27.73
C SER A 132 9.80 -5.44 -28.66
N ASN A 133 10.11 -4.30 -29.27
CA ASN A 133 9.21 -3.53 -30.14
C ASN A 133 7.80 -3.34 -29.50
N ILE A 134 7.75 -2.68 -28.33
CA ILE A 134 6.54 -2.35 -27.59
C ILE A 134 6.65 -0.91 -27.12
N ASP A 135 5.90 -0.02 -27.76
CA ASP A 135 5.84 1.41 -27.44
C ASP A 135 4.40 1.85 -27.09
N SER A 136 3.39 1.06 -27.42
CA SER A 136 1.99 1.31 -27.06
C SER A 136 1.26 0.03 -26.58
N LEU A 137 0.04 0.20 -26.07
CA LEU A 137 -0.80 -0.92 -25.62
C LEU A 137 -1.22 -1.83 -26.78
N GLU A 138 -1.39 -1.28 -27.98
CA GLU A 138 -1.71 -2.05 -29.19
C GLU A 138 -0.58 -3.02 -29.57
N ASP A 139 0.67 -2.70 -29.23
CA ASP A 139 1.82 -3.55 -29.50
C ASP A 139 1.83 -4.82 -28.65
N TYR A 140 0.97 -4.95 -27.64
CA TYR A 140 0.84 -6.19 -26.85
C TYR A 140 0.34 -7.36 -27.69
N GLN A 141 -0.39 -7.11 -28.78
CA GLN A 141 -0.98 -8.15 -29.61
C GLN A 141 0.06 -9.16 -30.11
N GLY A 142 -0.06 -10.41 -29.67
CA GLY A 142 0.84 -11.51 -30.05
C GLY A 142 2.23 -11.48 -29.38
N LYS A 143 2.50 -10.54 -28.46
CA LYS A 143 3.72 -10.52 -27.66
C LYS A 143 3.62 -11.50 -26.50
N LYS A 144 4.76 -12.03 -26.08
CA LYS A 144 4.83 -12.93 -24.93
C LYS A 144 5.02 -12.16 -23.63
N ALA A 145 4.01 -12.15 -22.78
CA ALA A 145 4.09 -11.55 -21.45
C ALA A 145 4.61 -12.57 -20.42
N ALA A 146 5.59 -12.17 -19.61
CA ALA A 146 6.03 -12.92 -18.43
C ALA A 146 5.53 -12.24 -17.16
N GLY A 147 5.19 -13.03 -16.15
CA GLY A 147 4.75 -12.53 -14.85
C GLY A 147 3.87 -13.53 -14.11
N ALA A 148 3.39 -13.14 -12.93
CA ALA A 148 2.46 -13.95 -12.15
C ALA A 148 1.07 -13.92 -12.81
N ALA A 149 0.63 -15.07 -13.35
CA ALA A 149 -0.54 -15.17 -14.23
C ALA A 149 -1.86 -14.66 -13.63
N THR A 150 -2.04 -14.76 -12.31
CA THR A 150 -3.27 -14.35 -11.62
C THR A 150 -3.30 -12.88 -11.23
N THR A 151 -2.31 -12.08 -11.62
CA THR A 151 -2.28 -10.63 -11.33
C THR A 151 -3.06 -9.85 -12.38
N ASP A 152 -3.64 -8.72 -11.97
CA ASP A 152 -4.35 -7.82 -12.89
C ASP A 152 -3.45 -7.35 -14.04
N TYR A 153 -2.14 -7.15 -13.80
CA TYR A 153 -1.17 -6.79 -14.84
C TYR A 153 -1.12 -7.82 -15.98
N MET A 154 -1.06 -9.11 -15.64
CA MET A 154 -1.02 -10.20 -16.61
C MET A 154 -2.38 -10.42 -17.29
N GLN A 155 -3.47 -10.28 -16.54
CA GLN A 155 -4.83 -10.38 -17.08
C GLN A 155 -5.09 -9.24 -18.09
N ILE A 156 -4.66 -8.01 -17.79
CA ILE A 156 -4.76 -6.87 -18.71
C ILE A 156 -3.93 -7.12 -19.96
N ALA A 157 -2.69 -7.61 -19.81
CA ALA A 157 -1.85 -7.92 -20.96
C ALA A 157 -2.52 -8.94 -21.89
N ASN A 158 -3.13 -9.99 -21.32
CA ASN A 158 -3.88 -11.00 -22.05
C ASN A 158 -5.14 -10.42 -22.73
N GLN A 159 -5.91 -9.58 -22.04
CA GLN A 159 -7.09 -8.89 -22.60
C GLN A 159 -6.72 -8.02 -23.81
N LEU A 160 -5.52 -7.41 -23.78
CA LEU A 160 -4.96 -6.64 -24.89
C LEU A 160 -4.28 -7.50 -25.98
N GLY A 161 -4.38 -8.83 -25.88
CA GLY A 161 -3.95 -9.77 -26.92
C GLY A 161 -2.53 -10.32 -26.77
N ALA A 162 -1.85 -10.10 -25.64
CA ALA A 162 -0.58 -10.75 -25.36
C ALA A 162 -0.76 -12.25 -25.05
N GLU A 163 0.21 -13.07 -25.45
CA GLU A 163 0.32 -14.46 -25.05
C GLU A 163 0.93 -14.53 -23.64
N MET A 164 0.14 -14.96 -22.65
CA MET A 164 0.68 -15.20 -21.31
C MET A 164 1.58 -16.44 -21.30
N VAL A 165 2.84 -16.27 -20.93
CA VAL A 165 3.73 -17.38 -20.65
C VAL A 165 3.49 -17.84 -19.22
N VAL A 166 2.92 -19.04 -19.08
CA VAL A 166 2.63 -19.65 -17.78
C VAL A 166 3.86 -20.38 -17.26
N TYR A 167 4.17 -20.16 -15.98
CA TYR A 167 5.28 -20.81 -15.29
C TYR A 167 4.73 -21.64 -14.14
N ASP A 168 5.29 -22.84 -13.93
CA ASP A 168 4.89 -23.70 -12.81
C ASP A 168 5.34 -23.11 -11.46
N ASN A 169 6.63 -22.75 -11.34
CA ASN A 169 7.21 -22.12 -10.16
C ASN A 169 8.43 -21.28 -10.56
N ALA A 170 8.18 -20.08 -11.08
CA ALA A 170 9.23 -19.15 -11.47
C ALA A 170 9.56 -18.15 -10.36
N THR A 171 10.83 -17.81 -10.24
CA THR A 171 11.29 -16.66 -9.45
C THR A 171 11.15 -15.38 -10.27
N ASN A 172 11.16 -14.23 -9.60
CA ASN A 172 11.22 -12.93 -10.29
C ASN A 172 12.42 -12.84 -11.23
N GLU A 173 13.57 -13.39 -10.82
CA GLU A 173 14.77 -13.49 -11.65
C GLU A 173 14.52 -14.28 -12.95
N GLN A 174 13.76 -15.38 -12.90
CA GLN A 174 13.46 -16.18 -14.08
C GLN A 174 12.65 -15.40 -15.12
N TYR A 175 11.66 -14.59 -14.69
CA TYR A 175 10.92 -13.73 -15.61
C TYR A 175 11.85 -12.73 -16.31
N LEU A 176 12.73 -12.08 -15.55
CA LEU A 176 13.66 -11.06 -16.06
C LEU A 176 14.68 -11.67 -17.05
N LEU A 177 15.25 -12.84 -16.72
CA LEU A 177 16.14 -13.58 -17.60
C LEU A 177 15.46 -13.99 -18.92
N ASP A 178 14.18 -14.34 -18.87
CA ASP A 178 13.44 -14.73 -20.07
C ASP A 178 13.20 -13.54 -21.01
N VAL A 179 12.96 -12.35 -20.46
CA VAL A 179 12.91 -11.12 -21.27
C VAL A 179 14.29 -10.84 -21.86
N ALA A 180 15.35 -10.85 -21.04
CA ALA A 180 16.73 -10.57 -21.45
C ALA A 180 17.19 -11.49 -22.60
N HIS A 181 16.84 -12.78 -22.52
CA HIS A 181 17.20 -13.78 -23.53
C HIS A 181 16.22 -13.89 -24.71
N GLY A 182 15.16 -13.06 -24.75
CA GLY A 182 14.18 -13.07 -25.82
C GLY A 182 13.24 -14.27 -25.82
N ARG A 183 13.10 -14.98 -24.70
CA ARG A 183 12.11 -16.06 -24.53
C ARG A 183 10.70 -15.50 -24.31
N THR A 184 10.61 -14.36 -23.63
CA THR A 184 9.41 -13.50 -23.52
C THR A 184 9.75 -12.08 -23.96
N ASP A 185 8.73 -11.26 -24.22
CA ASP A 185 8.90 -9.92 -24.78
C ASP A 185 8.87 -8.81 -23.73
N PHE A 186 8.06 -8.96 -22.69
CA PHE A 186 7.92 -7.96 -21.63
C PHE A 186 7.36 -8.54 -20.32
N ILE A 187 7.48 -7.75 -19.25
CA ILE A 187 6.84 -8.00 -17.95
C ILE A 187 6.02 -6.76 -17.56
N PRO A 188 4.68 -6.84 -17.46
CA PRO A 188 3.85 -5.76 -16.92
C PRO A 188 3.75 -5.88 -15.38
N ASN A 189 4.00 -4.79 -14.65
CA ASN A 189 3.91 -4.76 -13.18
C ASN A 189 3.97 -3.31 -12.62
N ASP A 190 3.83 -3.14 -11.31
CA ASP A 190 4.03 -1.86 -10.60
C ASP A 190 5.39 -1.22 -10.92
N TYR A 191 5.37 0.08 -11.22
CA TYR A 191 6.55 0.85 -11.60
C TYR A 191 7.69 0.81 -10.59
N TYR A 192 7.40 0.96 -9.29
CA TYR A 192 8.45 1.00 -8.27
C TYR A 192 9.00 -0.39 -7.94
N LEU A 193 8.19 -1.44 -8.06
CA LEU A 193 8.67 -2.82 -7.99
C LEU A 193 9.61 -3.15 -9.15
N GLN A 194 9.24 -2.76 -10.37
CA GLN A 194 10.10 -2.95 -11.55
C GLN A 194 11.38 -2.12 -11.47
N LYS A 195 11.30 -0.87 -11.01
CA LYS A 195 12.48 -0.04 -10.76
C LYS A 195 13.42 -0.68 -9.73
N SER A 196 12.86 -1.29 -8.68
CA SER A 196 13.65 -2.02 -7.68
C SER A 196 14.31 -3.27 -8.26
N ALA A 197 13.58 -4.01 -9.11
CA ALA A 197 14.13 -5.16 -9.82
C ALA A 197 15.28 -4.78 -10.76
N LEU A 198 15.14 -3.69 -11.52
CA LEU A 198 16.19 -3.21 -12.43
C LEU A 198 17.46 -2.77 -11.69
N GLU A 199 17.33 -2.18 -10.50
CA GLU A 199 18.50 -1.82 -9.68
C GLU A 199 19.22 -3.07 -9.16
N TYR A 200 18.46 -4.10 -8.76
CA TYR A 200 19.03 -5.35 -8.26
C TYR A 200 19.67 -6.20 -9.37
N PHE A 201 19.01 -6.29 -10.53
CA PHE A 201 19.44 -7.09 -11.69
C PHE A 201 20.06 -6.23 -12.80
N LYS A 202 20.87 -5.24 -12.43
CA LYS A 202 21.47 -4.25 -13.35
C LYS A 202 22.36 -4.80 -14.46
N ASP A 203 22.81 -6.05 -14.32
CA ASP A 203 23.69 -6.72 -15.28
C ASP A 203 22.91 -7.45 -16.40
N LEU A 204 21.57 -7.50 -16.31
CA LEU A 204 20.72 -8.07 -17.36
C LEU A 204 20.46 -7.03 -18.47
N ASP A 205 20.37 -7.51 -19.72
CA ASP A 205 20.07 -6.70 -20.90
C ASP A 205 18.57 -6.31 -21.00
N ILE A 206 18.07 -5.65 -19.96
CA ILE A 206 16.68 -5.21 -19.80
C ILE A 206 16.63 -3.75 -19.35
N LYS A 207 15.49 -3.10 -19.59
CA LYS A 207 15.21 -1.73 -19.14
C LYS A 207 13.73 -1.53 -18.86
N MET A 208 13.42 -0.44 -18.17
CA MET A 208 12.06 0.08 -18.12
C MET A 208 11.65 0.56 -19.52
N GLY A 209 10.48 0.13 -20.00
CA GLY A 209 9.86 0.68 -21.20
C GLY A 209 9.19 2.03 -20.93
N ASP A 210 8.91 2.76 -21.99
CA ASP A 210 8.27 4.10 -21.91
C ASP A 210 6.74 4.03 -21.96
N LEU A 211 6.17 2.83 -21.75
CA LEU A 211 4.74 2.58 -21.68
C LEU A 211 4.27 2.51 -20.22
N PHE A 212 3.36 3.41 -19.85
CA PHE A 212 2.77 3.51 -18.52
C PHE A 212 1.24 3.59 -18.61
N TYR A 213 0.54 3.00 -17.65
CA TYR A 213 -0.93 2.97 -17.60
C TYR A 213 -1.42 2.67 -16.18
N ASN A 214 -2.72 2.76 -15.96
CA ASN A 214 -3.39 2.46 -14.68
C ASN A 214 -2.71 3.11 -13.46
N PRO A 215 -2.81 4.44 -13.30
CA PRO A 215 -2.47 5.08 -12.03
C PRO A 215 -3.18 4.36 -10.88
N SER A 216 -2.42 4.01 -9.84
CA SER A 216 -2.94 3.25 -8.71
C SER A 216 -2.47 3.81 -7.38
N THR A 217 -3.22 3.47 -6.34
CA THR A 217 -2.86 3.74 -4.95
C THR A 217 -2.86 2.45 -4.15
N ALA A 218 -2.17 2.43 -3.02
CA ALA A 218 -2.28 1.34 -2.06
C ALA A 218 -2.64 1.90 -0.68
N SER A 219 -3.62 1.28 -0.04
CA SER A 219 -4.15 1.70 1.27
C SER A 219 -4.33 0.50 2.20
N PHE A 220 -4.40 0.78 3.50
CA PHE A 220 -4.91 -0.20 4.46
C PHE A 220 -6.43 -0.29 4.37
N VAL A 221 -6.97 -1.46 4.69
CA VAL A 221 -8.40 -1.78 4.56
C VAL A 221 -8.98 -2.13 5.93
N TYR A 222 -10.18 -1.64 6.22
CA TYR A 222 -10.86 -1.75 7.50
C TYR A 222 -12.27 -2.30 7.33
N ARG A 223 -12.86 -2.85 8.40
CA ARG A 223 -14.29 -3.20 8.41
C ARG A 223 -15.16 -1.97 8.19
N LYS A 224 -16.37 -2.17 7.65
CA LYS A 224 -17.36 -1.09 7.44
C LYS A 224 -17.75 -0.34 8.70
N ASP A 225 -17.68 -0.99 9.87
CA ASP A 225 -18.06 -0.44 11.16
C ASP A 225 -16.88 0.10 11.99
N ALA A 226 -15.68 0.16 11.39
CA ALA A 226 -14.45 0.59 12.04
C ALA A 226 -14.05 2.03 11.69
N GLU A 227 -15.03 2.93 11.46
CA GLU A 227 -14.77 4.31 11.04
C GLU A 227 -13.87 5.07 12.03
N ALA A 228 -14.06 4.87 13.33
CA ALA A 228 -13.26 5.55 14.36
C ALA A 228 -11.78 5.14 14.31
N LEU A 229 -11.49 3.85 14.12
CA LEU A 229 -10.13 3.36 13.95
C LEU A 229 -9.51 3.91 12.67
N LYS A 230 -10.23 3.80 11.54
CA LYS A 230 -9.78 4.33 10.26
C LYS A 230 -9.45 5.82 10.34
N GLU A 231 -10.33 6.64 10.91
CA GLU A 231 -10.10 8.07 11.06
C GLU A 231 -8.82 8.37 11.85
N LYS A 232 -8.59 7.64 12.95
CA LYS A 232 -7.39 7.79 13.78
C LYS A 232 -6.13 7.39 13.04
N VAL A 233 -6.16 6.27 12.31
CA VAL A 233 -5.02 5.81 11.50
C VAL A 233 -4.73 6.79 10.37
N ASP A 234 -5.76 7.26 9.66
CA ASP A 234 -5.63 8.22 8.57
C ASP A 234 -5.06 9.56 9.08
N GLU A 235 -5.49 10.06 10.24
CA GLU A 235 -4.91 11.24 10.89
C GLU A 235 -3.39 11.07 11.12
N ILE A 236 -2.95 9.89 11.56
CA ILE A 236 -1.53 9.58 11.77
C ILE A 236 -0.78 9.50 10.44
N ILE A 237 -1.32 8.81 9.44
CA ILE A 237 -0.72 8.73 8.10
C ILE A 237 -0.56 10.14 7.50
N GLN A 238 -1.57 11.00 7.63
CA GLN A 238 -1.50 12.38 7.17
C GLN A 238 -0.45 13.21 7.91
N LYS A 239 -0.28 13.00 9.23
CA LYS A 239 0.80 13.61 10.00
C LYS A 239 2.17 13.14 9.49
N MET A 240 2.34 11.83 9.26
CA MET A 240 3.57 11.23 8.73
C MET A 240 3.91 11.70 7.31
N LYS A 241 2.89 11.96 6.48
CA LYS A 241 3.06 12.62 5.17
C LYS A 241 3.60 14.04 5.34
N LYS A 242 2.95 14.82 6.21
CA LYS A 242 3.26 16.24 6.41
C LYS A 242 4.63 16.49 7.04
N ASP A 243 5.08 15.63 7.95
CA ASP A 243 6.37 15.78 8.64
C ASP A 243 7.54 15.06 7.93
N GLY A 244 7.27 14.37 6.81
CA GLY A 244 8.26 13.70 5.98
C GLY A 244 8.69 12.32 6.47
N GLN A 245 8.10 11.80 7.56
CA GLN A 245 8.38 10.42 8.01
C GLN A 245 8.03 9.38 6.95
N LEU A 246 6.86 9.54 6.30
CA LEU A 246 6.41 8.58 5.28
C LEU A 246 7.33 8.61 4.06
N ALA A 247 7.76 9.79 3.63
CA ALA A 247 8.75 9.96 2.58
C ALA A 247 10.10 9.33 2.95
N GLY A 248 10.54 9.45 4.21
CA GLY A 248 11.76 8.81 4.71
C GLY A 248 11.70 7.28 4.63
N LEU A 249 10.58 6.68 5.08
CA LEU A 249 10.33 5.25 4.94
C LEU A 249 10.29 4.82 3.48
N SER A 250 9.61 5.59 2.63
CA SER A 250 9.54 5.30 1.20
C SER A 250 10.94 5.22 0.58
N LYS A 251 11.77 6.23 0.81
CA LYS A 251 13.13 6.29 0.26
C LYS A 251 14.01 5.15 0.75
N LYS A 252 13.80 4.69 1.99
CA LYS A 252 14.50 3.53 2.56
C LYS A 252 14.18 2.23 1.81
N TYR A 253 12.92 2.04 1.41
CA TYR A 253 12.45 0.76 0.85
C TYR A 253 12.33 0.74 -0.69
N TYR A 254 12.22 1.90 -1.33
CA TYR A 254 12.05 2.04 -2.78
C TYR A 254 13.23 2.77 -3.44
N ASN A 255 14.46 2.44 -3.03
CA ASN A 255 15.69 2.91 -3.66
C ASN A 255 15.78 4.43 -3.82
N GLY A 256 15.44 5.18 -2.76
CA GLY A 256 15.49 6.64 -2.76
C GLY A 256 14.28 7.34 -3.39
N GLU A 257 13.28 6.59 -3.84
CA GLU A 257 12.03 7.15 -4.35
C GLU A 257 11.05 7.52 -3.24
N ASP A 258 10.31 8.60 -3.46
CA ASP A 258 9.15 8.95 -2.63
C ASP A 258 7.87 8.52 -3.34
N VAL A 259 7.33 7.39 -2.91
CA VAL A 259 6.08 6.78 -3.39
C VAL A 259 4.88 7.24 -2.57
N SER A 260 5.10 8.01 -1.49
CA SER A 260 4.05 8.43 -0.55
C SER A 260 3.21 9.61 -1.05
N VAL A 261 3.62 10.19 -2.18
CA VAL A 261 2.97 11.32 -2.83
C VAL A 261 2.61 10.97 -4.28
N GLN A 262 1.49 11.49 -4.75
CA GLN A 262 1.14 11.40 -6.15
C GLN A 262 2.09 12.29 -6.96
N LYS A 263 2.87 11.67 -7.86
CA LYS A 263 3.68 12.43 -8.82
C LYS A 263 2.78 13.02 -9.90
N GLU A 264 3.06 14.26 -10.30
CA GLU A 264 2.36 14.90 -11.41
C GLU A 264 2.81 14.34 -12.77
N GLU A 265 4.09 13.98 -12.87
CA GLU A 265 4.75 13.58 -14.10
C GLU A 265 5.87 12.56 -13.83
N ILE A 266 6.11 11.65 -14.79
CA ILE A 266 7.28 10.79 -14.87
C ILE A 266 7.85 10.85 -16.29
N ASN A 267 9.14 11.13 -16.44
CA ASN A 267 9.83 11.18 -17.74
C ASN A 267 9.11 12.00 -18.84
N GLY A 268 8.47 13.14 -18.50
CA GLY A 268 7.70 13.92 -19.48
C GLY A 268 6.23 13.53 -19.60
N VAL A 269 5.82 12.40 -19.01
CA VAL A 269 4.46 11.85 -19.09
C VAL A 269 3.66 12.19 -17.84
N LYS A 270 2.57 12.91 -18.01
CA LYS A 270 1.68 13.29 -16.89
C LYS A 270 0.92 12.07 -16.39
N ILE A 271 1.00 11.80 -15.08
CA ILE A 271 0.37 10.62 -14.48
C ILE A 271 -1.15 10.64 -14.64
N LYS A 272 -1.77 11.82 -14.56
CA LYS A 272 -3.22 12.00 -14.75
C LYS A 272 -3.70 11.72 -16.18
N ASP A 273 -2.79 11.73 -17.15
CA ASP A 273 -3.10 11.51 -18.57
C ASP A 273 -2.82 10.06 -18.98
N LEU A 274 -2.35 9.21 -18.05
CA LEU A 274 -2.15 7.80 -18.31
C LEU A 274 -3.49 7.09 -18.56
N PRO A 275 -3.54 6.17 -19.53
CA PRO A 275 -4.77 5.44 -19.81
C PRO A 275 -5.16 4.56 -18.62
N VAL A 276 -6.47 4.41 -18.40
CA VAL A 276 -7.05 3.49 -17.43
C VAL A 276 -7.69 2.34 -18.20
N ILE A 277 -7.28 1.13 -17.88
CA ILE A 277 -7.68 -0.11 -18.52
C ILE A 277 -8.33 -0.96 -17.43
N GLU A 278 -9.64 -1.12 -17.54
CA GLU A 278 -10.41 -1.99 -16.66
C GLU A 278 -10.38 -3.43 -17.19
N LEU A 279 -10.33 -4.39 -16.28
CA LEU A 279 -10.51 -5.80 -16.62
C LEU A 279 -11.97 -6.07 -16.92
N ASP A 280 -12.23 -6.77 -18.02
CA ASP A 280 -13.55 -7.28 -18.35
C ASP A 280 -13.85 -8.46 -17.41
N HIS A 281 -14.63 -8.21 -16.35
CA HIS A 281 -15.12 -9.25 -15.42
C HIS A 281 -16.41 -9.92 -15.91
#